data_AF-A0A135IGN8-F1
#
_entry.id   AF-A0A135IGN8-F1
#
_cell.length_a   1.000
_cell.length_b   1.000
_cell.length_c   1.000
_cell.angle_alpha   90.00
_cell.angle_beta   90.00
_cell.angle_gamma   90.00
#
_symmetry.space_group_name_H-M   'P 1'
#
loop_
_entity.id
_entity.type
_entity.pdbx_description
1 polymer ?
#
loop_
_entity_poly.entity_id
_entity_poly.type
_entity_poly.pdbx_seq_one_letter_code
_entity_poly.pdbx_strand_id
1 'polypeptide(L)'
;MGNFFISAFEKLVGVVVVLLLLAVVGGAVLATMQPGGGGILAALGVLVVGTLYVILIAGSLYLALGIYNNTKRTAEAVERLASK
;
A
#
# COMPACT_ATOMS: atom_id res chain seq x y z
N MET A 1 -22.50 2.59 -10.06
CA MET A 1 -21.97 2.95 -8.71
C MET A 1 -20.66 2.25 -8.37
N GLY A 2 -20.44 0.97 -8.73
CA GLY A 2 -19.19 0.25 -8.42
C GLY A 2 -17.90 0.95 -8.87
N ASN A 3 -17.85 1.51 -10.09
CA ASN A 3 -16.65 2.22 -10.59
C ASN A 3 -16.21 3.39 -9.70
N PHE A 4 -17.14 4.10 -9.05
CA PHE A 4 -16.80 5.18 -8.14
C PHE A 4 -16.12 4.64 -6.87
N PHE A 5 -16.69 3.60 -6.26
CA PHE A 5 -16.12 2.99 -5.05
C PHE A 5 -14.73 2.41 -5.31
N ILE A 6 -14.53 1.69 -6.42
CA ILE A 6 -13.23 1.10 -6.74
C ILE A 6 -12.19 2.19 -7.00
N SER A 7 -12.53 3.21 -7.79
CA SER A 7 -11.60 4.31 -8.07
C SER A 7 -11.28 5.13 -6.82
N ALA A 8 -12.26 5.35 -5.95
CA ALA A 8 -12.04 6.00 -4.66
C ALA A 8 -11.16 5.14 -3.74
N PHE A 9 -11.37 3.82 -3.73
CA PHE A 9 -10.58 2.89 -2.91
C PHE A 9 -9.13 2.80 -3.40
N GLU A 10 -8.89 2.77 -4.71
CA GLU A 10 -7.55 2.82 -5.29
C GLU A 10 -6.80 4.10 -4.90
N LYS A 11 -7.45 5.26 -5.01
CA LYS A 11 -6.89 6.54 -4.56
C LYS A 11 -6.63 6.55 -3.06
N LEU A 12 -7.55 6.02 -2.26
CA LEU A 12 -7.43 5.92 -0.82
C LEU A 12 -6.23 5.04 -0.44
N VAL A 13 -6.07 3.87 -1.06
CA VAL A 13 -4.90 3.00 -0.88
C VAL A 13 -3.63 3.76 -1.23
N GLY A 14 -3.60 4.50 -2.35
CA GLY A 14 -2.47 5.36 -2.70
C GLY A 14 -2.12 6.38 -1.60
N VAL A 15 -3.12 7.10 -1.08
CA VAL A 15 -2.93 8.05 0.02
C VAL A 15 -2.39 7.37 1.28
N VAL A 16 -2.94 6.23 1.67
CA VAL A 16 -2.49 5.46 2.84
C VAL A 16 -1.03 5.04 2.68
N VAL A 17 -0.63 4.56 1.50
CA VAL A 17 0.76 4.15 1.24
C VAL A 17 1.71 5.34 1.35
N VAL A 18 1.36 6.50 0.81
CA VAL A 18 2.18 7.72 0.96
C VAL A 18 2.31 8.12 2.42
N LEU A 19 1.21 8.11 3.18
CA LEU A 19 1.24 8.43 4.62
C LEU A 19 2.12 7.45 5.40
N LEU A 20 2.06 6.15 5.08
CA LEU A 20 2.91 5.15 5.70
C LEU A 20 4.39 5.37 5.37
N LEU A 21 4.73 5.70 4.13
CA LEU A 21 6.11 6.03 3.75
C LEU A 21 6.62 7.27 4.49
N LEU A 22 5.79 8.31 4.60
CA LEU A 22 6.11 9.49 5.39
C LEU A 22 6.32 9.15 6.87
N ALA A 23 5.50 8.24 7.43
CA ALA A 23 5.67 7.77 8.80
C ALA A 23 6.99 7.00 9.00
N VAL A 24 7.40 6.17 8.03
CA VAL A 24 8.70 5.46 8.07
C VAL A 24 9.86 6.45 8.00
N VAL A 25 9.82 7.40 7.06
CA VAL A 25 10.88 8.42 6.92
C VAL A 25 10.94 9.31 8.16
N GLY A 26 9.80 9.78 8.65
CA GLY A 26 9.71 10.58 9.88
C GLY A 26 10.19 9.80 11.10
N GLY A 27 9.79 8.54 11.23
CA GLY A 27 10.26 7.65 12.30
C GLY A 27 11.77 7.44 12.26
N ALA A 28 12.36 7.28 11.07
CA ALA A 28 13.80 7.15 10.93
C ALA A 28 14.54 8.43 11.34
N VAL A 29 14.02 9.60 10.99
CA VAL A 29 14.57 10.89 11.46
C VAL A 29 14.50 10.98 12.99
N LEU A 30 13.33 10.70 13.58
CA LEU A 30 13.17 10.73 15.04
C LEU A 30 14.11 9.74 15.75
N ALA A 31 14.35 8.57 15.16
CA ALA A 31 15.28 7.58 15.70
C ALA A 31 16.73 8.08 15.76
N THR A 32 17.13 9.03 14.90
CA THR A 32 18.47 9.65 14.99
C THR A 32 18.60 10.62 16.16
N MET A 33 17.48 11.20 16.63
CA MET A 33 17.46 12.24 17.66
C MET A 33 17.22 11.68 19.08
N GLN A 34 16.99 10.38 19.22
CA GLN A 34 16.64 9.74 20.49
C GLN A 34 17.85 9.70 21.46
N PRO A 35 17.76 10.30 22.66
CA PRO A 35 18.82 10.22 23.67
C PRO A 35 18.99 8.79 24.21
N GLY A 36 20.23 8.35 24.44
CA GLY A 36 20.53 7.10 25.17
C GLY A 36 20.36 5.78 24.39
N GLY A 37 19.98 5.83 23.11
CA GLY A 37 19.84 4.64 22.26
C GLY A 37 19.51 4.90 20.79
N GLY A 38 19.44 6.17 20.37
CA GLY A 38 19.27 6.54 18.98
C GLY A 38 20.56 6.49 18.16
N GLY A 39 20.45 6.94 16.92
CA GLY A 39 21.58 7.07 15.99
C GLY A 39 21.34 6.36 14.66
N ILE A 40 22.39 6.27 13.85
CA ILE A 40 22.30 5.80 12.46
C ILE A 40 21.81 4.34 12.39
N LEU A 41 22.28 3.46 13.28
CA LEU A 41 21.84 2.06 13.28
C LEU A 41 20.36 1.91 13.64
N ALA A 42 19.86 2.71 14.59
CA ALA A 42 18.44 2.72 14.94
C ALA A 42 17.58 3.22 13.76
N ALA A 43 18.01 4.30 13.10
CA ALA A 43 17.33 4.81 11.91
C ALA A 43 17.32 3.80 10.76
N LEU A 44 18.44 3.10 10.52
CA LEU A 44 18.50 2.01 9.53
C LEU A 44 17.54 0.86 9.89
N GLY A 45 17.45 0.50 11.16
CA GLY A 45 16.47 -0.48 11.65
C GLY A 45 15.03 -0.07 11.33
N VAL A 46 14.68 1.20 11.59
CA VAL A 46 13.35 1.75 11.26
C VAL A 46 13.11 1.75 9.76
N LEU A 47 14.08 2.16 8.94
CA LEU A 47 13.94 2.15 7.48
C LEU A 47 13.73 0.74 6.95
N VAL A 48 14.51 -0.25 7.39
CA VAL A 48 14.41 -1.63 6.93
C VAL A 48 13.07 -2.24 7.36
N VAL A 49 12.78 -2.25 8.66
CA VAL A 49 11.56 -2.88 9.19
C VAL A 49 10.31 -2.14 8.72
N GLY A 50 10.35 -0.81 8.76
CA GLY A 50 9.25 0.04 8.31
C GLY A 50 8.95 -0.14 6.84
N THR A 51 9.96 -0.13 5.97
CA THR A 51 9.76 -0.33 4.52
C THR A 51 9.22 -1.73 4.22
N LEU A 52 9.75 -2.77 4.88
CA LEU A 52 9.22 -4.13 4.74
C LEU A 52 7.75 -4.20 5.16
N TYR A 53 7.39 -3.55 6.27
CA TYR A 53 5.99 -3.43 6.71
C TYR A 53 5.12 -2.73 5.66
N VAL A 54 5.58 -1.61 5.09
CA VAL A 54 4.85 -0.91 4.02
C VAL A 54 4.68 -1.81 2.80
N ILE A 55 5.72 -2.55 2.38
CA ILE A 55 5.62 -3.47 1.24
C ILE A 55 4.54 -4.53 1.49
N LEU A 56 4.48 -5.11 2.70
CA LEU A 56 3.48 -6.12 3.02
C LEU A 56 2.05 -5.55 3.02
N ILE A 57 1.85 -4.39 3.65
CA ILE A 57 0.53 -3.75 3.72
C ILE A 57 0.10 -3.20 2.36
N ALA A 58 0.94 -2.39 1.71
CA ALA A 58 0.66 -1.85 0.39
C ALA A 58 0.47 -2.96 -0.64
N GLY A 59 1.36 -3.96 -0.62
CA GLY A 59 1.32 -5.11 -1.52
C GLY A 59 0.03 -5.90 -1.37
N SER A 60 -0.41 -6.19 -0.14
CA SER A 60 -1.68 -6.90 0.09
C SER A 60 -2.91 -6.08 -0.36
N LEU A 61 -2.92 -4.77 -0.10
CA LEU A 61 -4.00 -3.88 -0.54
C LEU A 61 -4.09 -3.79 -2.07
N TYR A 62 -2.97 -3.58 -2.75
CA TYR A 62 -2.91 -3.54 -4.21
C TYR A 62 -3.18 -4.91 -4.83
N LEU A 63 -2.76 -6.01 -4.19
CA LEU A 63 -3.10 -7.36 -4.63
C LEU A 63 -4.61 -7.60 -4.60
N ALA A 64 -5.29 -7.22 -3.52
CA ALA A 64 -6.75 -7.32 -3.42
C ALA A 64 -7.46 -6.51 -4.52
N LEU A 65 -7.01 -5.28 -4.77
CA LEU A 65 -7.51 -4.46 -5.88
C LEU A 65 -7.26 -5.12 -7.24
N GLY A 66 -6.08 -5.69 -7.45
CA GLY A 66 -5.71 -6.39 -8.67
C GLY A 66 -6.57 -7.63 -8.92
N ILE A 67 -6.82 -8.44 -7.88
CA ILE A 67 -7.72 -9.60 -7.95
C ILE A 67 -9.12 -9.14 -8.34
N TYR A 68 -9.67 -8.12 -7.67
CA TYR A 68 -10.99 -7.58 -7.98
C TYR A 68 -11.11 -7.15 -9.44
N ASN A 69 -10.13 -6.37 -9.93
CA ASN A 69 -10.12 -5.88 -11.31
C ASN A 69 -10.03 -7.01 -12.34
N ASN A 70 -9.23 -8.04 -12.05
CA ASN A 70 -9.12 -9.21 -12.92
C ASN A 70 -10.40 -10.03 -12.96
N THR A 71 -11.03 -10.30 -11.80
CA THR A 71 -12.30 -11.01 -11.74
C THR A 71 -13.41 -10.27 -12.49
N LYS A 72 -13.48 -8.94 -12.34
CA LYS A 72 -14.45 -8.11 -13.07
C LYS A 72 -14.24 -8.20 -14.59
N ARG A 73 -13.01 -8.07 -15.07
CA ARG A 73 -12.68 -8.18 -16.51
C ARG A 73 -13.05 -9.56 -17.07
N THR A 74 -12.82 -10.62 -16.30
CA THR A 74 -13.22 -11.98 -16.70
C THR A 74 -14.74 -12.11 -16.78
N ALA A 75 -15.48 -11.60 -15.80
CA ALA A 75 -16.95 -11.61 -15.83
C ALA A 75 -17.49 -10.86 -17.06
N GLU A 76 -17.00 -9.67 -17.34
CA GLU A 76 -17.37 -8.89 -18.53
C GLU A 76 -17.04 -9.63 -19.84
N ALA A 77 -15.91 -10.34 -19.90
CA ALA A 77 -15.55 -11.14 -21.07
C ALA A 77 -16.48 -12.34 -21.26
N VAL A 78 -16.86 -13.02 -20.19
CA VAL A 78 -17.81 -14.16 -20.22
C VAL A 78 -19.20 -13.70 -20.65
N GLU A 79 -19.70 -12.58 -20.12
CA GLU A 79 -20.98 -11.99 -20.55
C GLU A 79 -20.99 -11.67 -22.04
N ARG A 80 -19.90 -11.11 -22.58
CA ARG A 80 -19.75 -10.83 -24.02
C ARG A 80 -19.69 -12.08 -24.89
N LEU A 81 -19.17 -13.19 -24.36
CA LEU A 81 -19.16 -14.47 -25.06
C LEU A 81 -20.54 -15.11 -25.06
N ALA A 82 -21.27 -15.03 -23.93
CA ALA A 82 -22.61 -15.60 -23.79
C ALA A 82 -23.71 -14.79 -24.50
N SER A 83 -23.45 -13.51 -24.81
CA SER A 83 -24.35 -12.63 -25.57
C SER A 83 -24.13 -12.67 -27.09
N LYS A 84 -23.26 -13.57 -27.58
CA LYS A 84 -23.14 -13.94 -28.99
C LYS A 84 -23.88 -15.25 -29.26
#